data_AF-A0A662J865-F1
#
_entry.id   AF-A0A662J865-F1
#
_cell.length_a   1.000
_cell.length_b   1.000
_cell.length_c   1.000
_cell.angle_alpha   90.00
_cell.angle_beta   90.00
_cell.angle_gamma   90.00
#
_symmetry.space_group_name_H-M   'P 1'
#
loop_
_entity.id
_entity.type
_entity.pdbx_description
1 polymer ?
#
loop_
_entity_poly.entity_id
_entity_poly.type
_entity_poly.pdbx_seq_one_letter_code
_entity_poly.pdbx_strand_id
1 'polypeptide(L)'
;MSLEERLSRIERKLDEILALLKGRAAPPSPQELDTLNWREYPSGEGEWIFADEAPIKLIEALRNIGGSAVIGGYRYTLREGRAKKFVARRKL
;
A
#
# COMPACT_ATOMS: atom_id res chain seq x y z
N MET A 1 -2.85 1.16 -42.75
CA MET A 1 -3.35 1.40 -41.38
C MET A 1 -3.84 2.83 -41.31
N SER A 2 -5.13 3.02 -41.09
CA SER A 2 -5.78 4.33 -41.02
C SER A 2 -5.47 5.03 -39.70
N LEU A 3 -5.78 6.34 -39.63
CA LEU A 3 -5.68 7.11 -38.39
C LEU A 3 -6.59 6.54 -37.30
N GLU A 4 -7.80 6.11 -37.66
CA GLU A 4 -8.78 5.51 -36.76
C GLU A 4 -8.27 4.19 -36.19
N GLU A 5 -7.72 3.30 -37.02
CA GLU A 5 -7.13 2.04 -36.57
C GLU A 5 -5.96 2.26 -35.61
N ARG A 6 -5.17 3.32 -35.82
CA ARG A 6 -4.06 3.68 -34.95
C ARG A 6 -4.54 4.24 -33.62
N LEU A 7 -5.61 5.04 -33.60
CA LEU A 7 -6.22 5.58 -32.39
C LEU A 7 -6.81 4.47 -31.52
N SER A 8 -7.66 3.60 -32.08
CA SER A 8 -8.26 2.51 -31.30
C SER A 8 -7.22 1.55 -30.71
N ARG A 9 -6.10 1.34 -31.40
CA ARG A 9 -4.99 0.53 -30.88
C ARG A 9 -4.26 1.22 -29.72
N ILE A 10 -4.16 2.54 -29.74
CA ILE A 10 -3.59 3.32 -28.63
C ILE A 10 -4.51 3.28 -27.42
N GLU A 11 -5.81 3.50 -27.61
CA GLU A 11 -6.81 3.44 -26.53
C GLU A 11 -6.78 2.10 -25.80
N ARG A 12 -6.79 0.99 -26.54
CA ARG A 12 -6.70 -0.35 -25.94
C ARG A 12 -5.43 -0.56 -25.13
N LYS A 13 -4.29 -0.07 -25.62
CA LYS A 13 -3.02 -0.15 -24.88
C LYS A 13 -3.05 0.71 -23.61
N LEU A 14 -3.69 1.88 -23.64
CA LEU A 14 -3.86 2.71 -22.47
C LEU A 14 -4.73 2.02 -21.42
N ASP A 15 -5.82 1.37 -21.83
CA ASP A 15 -6.68 0.59 -20.93
C ASP A 15 -5.93 -0.59 -20.30
N GLU A 16 -5.15 -1.33 -21.09
CA GLU A 16 -4.31 -2.42 -20.60
C GLU A 16 -3.28 -1.92 -19.56
N ILE A 17 -2.61 -0.80 -19.85
CA ILE A 17 -1.65 -0.19 -18.92
C ILE A 17 -2.35 0.30 -17.66
N LEU A 18 -3.51 0.93 -17.78
CA LEU A 18 -4.31 1.39 -16.64
C LEU A 18 -4.77 0.22 -15.76
N ALA A 19 -5.20 -0.89 -16.35
CA ALA A 19 -5.57 -2.10 -15.60
C ALA A 19 -4.38 -2.68 -14.83
N LEU A 20 -3.20 -2.75 -15.46
CA LEU A 20 -1.96 -3.20 -14.81
C LEU A 20 -1.54 -2.27 -13.67
N LEU A 21 -1.66 -0.94 -13.87
CA LEU A 21 -1.34 0.04 -12.84
C LEU A 21 -2.34 -0.01 -11.68
N LYS A 22 -3.63 -0.16 -11.95
CA LYS A 22 -4.66 -0.34 -10.90
C LYS A 22 -4.40 -1.59 -10.05
N GLY A 23 -4.01 -2.71 -10.65
CA GLY A 23 -3.64 -3.93 -9.92
C GLY A 23 -2.37 -3.78 -9.07
N ARG A 24 -1.44 -2.92 -9.50
CA ARG A 24 -0.24 -2.58 -8.72
C ARG A 24 -0.52 -1.57 -7.60
N ALA A 25 -1.45 -0.65 -7.80
CA ALA A 25 -1.84 0.39 -6.85
C ALA A 25 -2.88 -0.06 -5.82
N ALA A 26 -3.48 -1.24 -5.98
CA ALA A 26 -4.39 -1.79 -4.97
C ALA A 26 -3.66 -1.92 -3.63
N PRO A 27 -4.24 -1.43 -2.52
CA PRO A 27 -3.65 -1.62 -1.20
C PRO A 27 -3.50 -3.13 -0.93
N PRO A 28 -2.46 -3.53 -0.18
CA PRO A 28 -2.26 -4.93 0.17
C PRO A 28 -3.49 -5.49 0.88
N SER A 29 -3.78 -6.76 0.63
CA SER A 29 -4.89 -7.46 1.26
C SER A 29 -4.65 -7.59 2.77
N PRO A 30 -5.72 -7.64 3.60
CA PRO A 30 -5.58 -7.88 5.04
C PRO A 30 -4.74 -9.13 5.36
N GLN A 31 -4.94 -10.21 4.60
CA GLN A 31 -4.23 -11.47 4.80
C GLN A 31 -2.72 -11.32 4.57
N GLU A 32 -2.30 -10.62 3.51
CA GLU A 32 -0.89 -10.33 3.26
C GLU A 32 -0.28 -9.52 4.42
N LEU A 33 -1.04 -8.53 4.93
CA LEU A 33 -0.59 -7.71 6.06
C LEU A 33 -0.45 -8.51 7.35
N ASP A 34 -1.33 -9.47 7.61
CA ASP A 34 -1.27 -10.29 8.83
C ASP A 34 -0.10 -11.26 8.86
N THR A 35 0.47 -11.63 7.71
CA THR A 35 1.65 -12.50 7.64
C THR A 35 2.99 -11.80 7.93
N LEU A 36 3.00 -10.47 8.09
CA LEU A 36 4.23 -9.74 8.30
C LEU A 36 4.77 -9.93 9.73
N ASN A 37 6.08 -9.76 9.90
CA ASN A 37 6.76 -9.86 11.19
C ASN A 37 6.55 -8.59 12.03
N TRP A 38 5.31 -8.40 12.47
CA TRP A 38 4.93 -7.31 13.35
C TRP A 38 5.60 -7.45 14.72
N ARG A 39 6.07 -6.33 15.24
CA ARG A 39 6.69 -6.21 16.55
C ARG A 39 5.71 -5.51 17.47
N GLU A 40 5.39 -6.12 18.59
CA GLU A 40 4.49 -5.52 19.57
C GLU A 40 5.14 -4.30 20.23
N TYR A 41 4.32 -3.30 20.55
CA TYR A 41 4.78 -2.23 21.44
C TYR A 41 4.89 -2.76 22.88
N PRO A 42 5.84 -2.25 23.70
CA PRO A 42 5.93 -2.61 25.12
C PRO A 42 4.65 -2.32 25.93
N SER A 43 3.80 -1.39 25.45
CA SER A 43 2.51 -1.10 26.07
C SER A 43 1.43 -2.15 25.79
N GLY A 44 1.68 -3.11 24.89
CA GLY A 44 0.67 -4.06 24.40
C GLY A 44 -0.36 -3.46 23.43
N GLU A 45 -0.33 -2.14 23.22
CA GLU A 45 -1.30 -1.45 22.37
C GLU A 45 -0.82 -1.27 20.93
N GLY A 46 -1.00 -2.33 20.16
CA GLY A 46 -0.71 -2.40 18.75
C GLY A 46 0.71 -2.84 18.45
N GLU A 47 1.03 -2.81 17.17
CA GLU A 47 2.25 -3.40 16.64
C GLU A 47 2.88 -2.48 15.61
N TRP A 48 4.13 -2.75 15.26
CA TRP A 48 4.87 -1.98 14.28
C TRP A 48 5.83 -2.85 13.48
N ILE A 49 6.15 -2.39 12.28
CA ILE A 49 7.15 -2.99 11.41
C ILE A 49 7.94 -1.87 10.76
N PHE A 50 9.22 -2.07 10.46
CA PHE A 50 9.97 -1.03 9.76
C PHE A 50 9.48 -0.87 8.31
N ALA A 51 9.59 0.35 7.78
CA ALA A 51 9.07 0.65 6.45
C ALA A 51 9.83 -0.07 5.32
N ASP A 52 11.07 -0.49 5.57
CA ASP A 52 11.89 -1.32 4.67
C ASP A 52 11.50 -2.81 4.68
N GLU A 53 10.86 -3.27 5.76
CA GLU A 53 10.34 -4.64 5.91
C GLU A 53 8.86 -4.76 5.49
N ALA A 54 8.17 -3.63 5.28
CA ALA A 54 6.78 -3.59 4.87
C ALA A 54 6.62 -3.64 3.32
N PRO A 55 5.49 -4.15 2.81
CA PRO A 55 5.20 -4.10 1.39
C PRO A 55 5.19 -2.66 0.85
N ILE A 56 5.87 -2.42 -0.28
CA ILE A 56 5.96 -1.09 -0.90
C ILE A 56 4.57 -0.48 -1.14
N LYS A 57 3.60 -1.31 -1.57
CA LYS A 57 2.21 -0.89 -1.77
C LYS A 57 1.56 -0.30 -0.50
N LEU A 58 1.87 -0.83 0.69
CA LEU A 58 1.39 -0.28 1.95
C LEU A 58 1.97 1.11 2.19
N ILE A 59 3.28 1.26 1.96
CA ILE A 59 3.97 2.53 2.16
C ILE A 59 3.45 3.60 1.21
N GLU A 60 3.23 3.24 -0.06
CA GLU A 60 2.63 4.13 -1.06
C GLU A 60 1.20 4.50 -0.69
N ALA A 61 0.37 3.53 -0.30
CA ALA A 61 -1.00 3.80 0.14
C ALA A 61 -1.03 4.77 1.34
N LEU A 62 -0.15 4.56 2.32
CA LEU A 62 -0.04 5.45 3.48
C LEU A 62 0.44 6.85 3.08
N ARG A 63 1.42 6.98 2.18
CA ARG A 63 1.89 8.28 1.69
C ARG A 63 0.82 9.04 0.92
N ASN A 64 0.06 8.35 0.08
CA ASN A 64 -0.97 8.97 -0.76
C ASN A 64 -2.17 9.49 0.05
N ILE A 65 -2.46 8.90 1.22
CA ILE A 65 -3.63 9.22 2.05
C ILE A 65 -3.25 10.10 3.27
N GLY A 66 -2.05 10.69 3.26
CA GLY A 66 -1.64 11.64 4.32
C GLY A 66 -1.10 10.98 5.60
N GLY A 67 -0.64 9.73 5.50
CA GLY A 67 0.12 9.05 6.55
C GLY A 67 -0.65 7.98 7.33
N SER A 68 -1.95 7.80 7.09
CA SER A 68 -2.75 6.74 7.73
C SER A 68 -3.77 6.11 6.80
N ALA A 69 -4.01 4.81 6.95
CA ALA A 69 -5.02 4.07 6.18
C ALA A 69 -5.69 3.01 7.06
N VAL A 70 -6.94 2.67 6.75
CA VAL A 70 -7.67 1.57 7.41
C VAL A 70 -7.79 0.41 6.44
N ILE A 71 -7.28 -0.76 6.83
CA ILE A 71 -7.29 -1.98 6.01
C ILE A 71 -7.64 -3.15 6.93
N GLY A 72 -8.66 -3.94 6.59
CA GLY A 72 -8.97 -5.16 7.33
C GLY A 72 -9.27 -4.98 8.84
N GLY A 73 -9.85 -3.86 9.25
CA GLY A 73 -10.14 -3.59 10.67
C GLY A 73 -8.95 -3.08 11.49
N TYR A 74 -7.81 -2.82 10.85
CA TYR A 74 -6.66 -2.18 11.47
C TYR A 74 -6.44 -0.79 10.91
N ARG A 75 -6.06 0.15 11.78
CA ARG A 75 -5.52 1.45 11.40
C ARG A 75 -4.02 1.36 11.30
N TYR A 76 -3.50 1.59 10.10
CA TYR A 76 -2.09 1.69 9.78
C TYR A 76 -1.67 3.15 9.79
N THR A 77 -0.49 3.45 10.29
CA THR A 77 0.07 4.80 10.33
C THR A 77 1.56 4.77 10.04
N LEU A 78 1.99 5.52 9.03
CA LEU A 78 3.40 5.72 8.75
C LEU A 78 3.95 6.74 9.74
N ARG A 79 4.98 6.35 10.48
CA ARG A 79 5.65 7.18 11.48
C ARG A 79 7.14 7.25 11.20
N GLU A 80 7.77 8.30 11.72
CA GLU A 80 9.21 8.49 11.68
C GLU A 80 9.77 8.31 13.09
N GLY A 81 10.66 7.32 13.25
CA GLY A 81 11.39 7.09 14.48
C GLY A 81 12.70 7.85 14.51
N ARG A 82 13.47 7.67 15.58
CA ARG A 82 14.79 8.30 15.75
C ARG A 82 15.82 7.87 14.69
N ALA A 83 15.70 6.65 14.17
CA ALA A 83 16.66 6.06 13.23
C ALA A 83 16.07 5.77 11.85
N LYS A 84 14.81 5.31 11.77
CA LYS A 84 14.15 5.01 10.50
C LYS A 84 12.63 5.12 10.58
N LYS A 85 12.00 5.16 9.41
CA LYS A 85 10.54 5.14 9.25
C LYS A 85 9.99 3.75 9.53
N PHE A 86 8.80 3.71 10.12
CA PHE A 86 8.12 2.47 10.46
C PHE A 86 6.61 2.65 10.29
N VAL A 87 5.91 1.54 10.07
CA VAL A 87 4.45 1.50 10.04
C VAL A 87 3.99 0.96 11.39
N ALA A 88 3.12 1.70 12.06
CA ALA A 88 2.39 1.22 13.21
C ALA A 88 1.00 0.74 12.78
N ARG A 89 0.51 -0.34 13.36
CA ARG A 89 -0.87 -0.80 13.21
C ARG A 89 -1.55 -0.92 14.58
N ARG A 90 -2.84 -0.58 14.62
CA ARG A 90 -3.70 -0.78 15.79
C ARG A 90 -5.05 -1.31 15.35
N LYS A 91 -5.60 -2.27 16.10
CA LYS A 91 -6.96 -2.75 15.89
C LYS A 91 -7.95 -1.63 16.19
N LEU A 92 -8.96 -1.47 15.34
CA LEU A 92 -10.07 -0.53 15.56
C LEU A 92 -11.10 -1.09 16.53
#